data_AF-A0A496REP6-F1
#
_entry.id   AF-A0A496REP6-F1
#
_cell.length_a   1.000
_cell.length_b   1.000
_cell.length_c   1.000
_cell.angle_alpha   90.00
_cell.angle_beta   90.00
_cell.angle_gamma   90.00
#
_symmetry.space_group_name_H-M   'P 1'
#
loop_
_entity.id
_entity.type
_entity.pdbx_description
1 polymer ?
#
loop_
_entity_poly.entity_id
_entity_poly.type
_entity_poly.pdbx_seq_one_letter_code
_entity_poly.pdbx_strand_id
1 'polypeptide(L)' 'MSDLERIGDGLVRIGAMTEAQREEVLNIQDAGDDRLFGEIAVDLGYINDQAIMDYLDSKKF' A
#
# COMPACT_ATOMS: atom_id res chain seq x y z
N MET A 1 -19.70 4.65 8.69
CA MET A 1 -18.85 3.70 7.96
C MET A 1 -18.36 4.46 6.74
N SER A 2 -17.08 4.83 6.67
CA SER A 2 -16.53 5.41 5.44
C SER A 2 -15.97 4.24 4.63
N ASP A 3 -16.60 3.92 3.50
CA ASP A 3 -16.12 2.90 2.55
C ASP A 3 -14.93 3.43 1.74
N LEU A 4 -13.92 3.94 2.42
CA LEU A 4 -12.64 4.32 1.83
C LEU A 4 -11.73 3.10 1.90
N GLU A 5 -11.53 2.46 0.74
CA GLU A 5 -10.52 1.42 0.56
C GLU A 5 -9.15 1.90 1.06
N ARG A 6 -8.47 1.08 1.89
CA ARG A 6 -7.12 1.36 2.39
C ARG A 6 -6.10 1.18 1.27
N ILE A 7 -4.99 1.91 1.34
CA ILE A 7 -3.97 1.89 0.28
C ILE A 7 -3.37 0.51 0.05
N GLY A 8 -3.06 -0.24 1.10
CA GLY A 8 -2.53 -1.60 0.96
C GLY A 8 -3.49 -2.53 0.21
N ASP A 9 -4.79 -2.48 0.52
CA ASP A 9 -5.81 -3.28 -0.16
C ASP A 9 -5.93 -2.92 -1.64
N GLY A 10 -5.91 -1.61 -1.93
CA GLY A 10 -6.00 -1.13 -3.30
C GLY A 10 -4.77 -1.45 -4.15
N LEU A 11 -3.57 -1.39 -3.56
CA LEU A 11 -2.32 -1.79 -4.23
C LEU A 11 -2.32 -3.28 -4.58
N VAL A 12 -2.88 -4.13 -3.71
CA VAL A 12 -3.10 -5.56 -4.03
C VAL A 12 -4.14 -5.72 -5.13
N ARG A 13 -5.28 -5.03 -5.05
CA ARG A 13 -6.35 -5.09 -6.05
C ARG A 13 -5.86 -4.74 -7.46
N ILE A 14 -4.97 -3.75 -7.60
CA ILE A 14 -4.39 -3.37 -8.91
C ILE A 14 -3.20 -4.25 -9.34
N GLY A 15 -2.79 -5.21 -8.50
CA GLY A 15 -1.68 -6.12 -8.78
C GLY A 15 -0.29 -5.53 -8.59
N ALA A 16 -0.18 -4.35 -7.95
CA ALA A 16 1.10 -3.71 -7.64
C ALA A 16 1.78 -4.35 -6.41
N MET A 17 1.01 -5.01 -5.54
CA MET A 17 1.51 -5.77 -4.41
C MET A 17 0.82 -7.13 -4.33
N THR A 18 1.48 -8.09 -3.68
CA THR A 18 0.85 -9.33 -3.22
C THR A 18 0.29 -9.17 -1.80
N GLU A 19 -0.65 -10.05 -1.40
CA GLU A 19 -1.17 -10.08 -0.03
C GLU A 19 -0.06 -10.25 1.02
N ALA A 20 0.94 -11.10 0.74
CA ALA A 20 2.05 -11.34 1.64
C ALA A 20 2.90 -10.08 1.86
N GLN A 21 3.19 -9.34 0.79
CA GLN A 21 3.91 -8.06 0.88
C GLN A 21 3.11 -7.02 1.66
N ARG A 22 1.79 -6.96 1.46
CA ARG A 22 0.90 -6.08 2.22
C ARG A 22 0.94 -6.42 3.72
N GLU A 23 0.84 -7.69 4.08
CA GLU A 23 0.92 -8.12 5.48
C GLU A 23 2.28 -7.80 6.10
N GLU A 24 3.38 -7.96 5.37
CA GLU A 24 4.71 -7.61 5.85
C GLU A 24 4.84 -6.11 6.18
N VAL A 25 4.32 -5.23 5.31
CA VAL A 25 4.31 -3.79 5.58
C VAL A 25 3.45 -3.44 6.80
N LEU A 26 2.27 -4.07 6.95
CA LEU A 26 1.42 -3.87 8.13
C LEU A 26 2.13 -4.33 9.41
N ASN A 27 2.80 -5.47 9.38
CA ASN A 27 3.53 -5.98 10.54
C ASN A 27 4.65 -5.02 10.97
N ILE A 28 5.36 -4.39 10.03
CA ILE A 28 6.40 -3.39 10.34
C ILE A 28 5.79 -2.14 10.95
N GLN A 29 4.69 -1.64 10.39
CA GLN A 29 3.97 -0.48 10.92
C GLN A 29 3.40 -0.74 12.34
N ASP A 30 2.78 -1.91 12.54
CA ASP A 30 2.24 -2.33 13.84
C ASP A 30 3.34 -2.59 14.88
N ALA A 31 4.56 -2.89 14.46
CA ALA A 31 5.73 -3.00 15.33
C ALA A 31 6.26 -1.63 15.83
N GLY A 32 5.63 -0.53 15.43
CA GLY A 32 5.91 0.82 15.93
C GLY A 32 6.73 1.70 14.99
N ASP A 33 6.87 1.31 13.72
CA ASP A 33 7.41 2.20 12.68
C ASP A 33 6.40 3.33 12.40
N ASP A 34 6.86 4.57 12.45
CA ASP A 34 6.04 5.77 12.33
C ASP A 34 5.83 6.26 10.89
N ARG A 35 6.49 5.60 9.92
CA ARG A 35 6.33 5.89 8.49
C ARG A 35 4.95 5.47 7.98
N LEU A 36 4.52 6.12 6.91
CA LEU A 36 3.33 5.75 6.16
C LEU A 36 3.54 4.39 5.47
N PHE A 37 2.44 3.66 5.26
CA PHE A 37 2.45 2.35 4.60
C PHE A 37 3.21 2.39 3.25
N GLY A 38 2.95 3.41 2.43
CA GLY A 38 3.60 3.57 1.13
C GLY A 38 5.11 3.81 1.24
N GLU A 39 5.56 4.53 2.25
CA GLU A 39 6.99 4.81 2.47
C GLU A 39 7.74 3.52 2.82
N ILE A 40 7.18 2.71 3.71
CA ILE A 40 7.72 1.39 4.06
C ILE A 40 7.73 0.48 2.84
N ALA A 41 6.65 0.44 2.05
CA ALA A 41 6.55 -0.39 0.86
C ALA A 41 7.55 0.00 -0.25
N VAL A 42 7.86 1.30 -0.39
CA VAL A 42 8.91 1.79 -1.30
C VAL A 42 10.30 1.42 -0.77
N ASP A 43 10.56 1.58 0.53
CA ASP A 43 11.84 1.23 1.16
C ASP A 43 12.16 -0.27 1.05
N LEU A 44 11.13 -1.14 1.15
CA LEU A 44 11.24 -2.58 0.92
C LEU A 44 11.37 -2.97 -0.56
N GLY A 45 11.20 -2.02 -1.49
CA GLY A 45 11.24 -2.26 -2.93
C GLY A 45 10.04 -3.04 -3.49
N TYR A 46 8.92 -3.10 -2.76
CA TYR A 46 7.71 -3.78 -3.22
C TYR A 46 6.93 -2.95 -4.24
N ILE A 47 6.98 -1.63 -4.08
CA ILE A 47 6.36 -0.68 -4.99
C ILE A 47 7.31 0.48 -5.29
N ASN A 48 6.90 1.34 -6.21
CA ASN A 48 7.52 2.63 -6.46
C ASN A 48 6.43 3.74 -6.52
N ASP A 49 6.86 4.98 -6.72
CA ASP A 49 5.94 6.12 -6.81
C ASP A 49 4.88 5.95 -7.91
N GLN A 50 5.22 5.28 -9.02
CA GLN A 50 4.26 5.04 -10.11
C GLN A 50 3.10 4.17 -9.65
N ALA A 51 3.35 3.11 -8.87
CA ALA A 51 2.29 2.26 -8.34
C ALA A 51 1.34 3.02 -7.40
N ILE A 52 1.85 4.00 -6.64
CA ILE A 52 1.03 4.88 -5.80
C ILE A 52 0.14 5.75 -6.69
N MET A 53 0.69 6.33 -7.77
CA MET A 53 -0.08 7.12 -8.73
C MET A 53 -1.16 6.28 -9.42
N ASP A 54 -0.84 5.07 -9.85
CA ASP A 54 -1.77 4.12 -10.48
C ASP A 54 -2.95 3.79 -9.54
N TYR A 55 -2.67 3.59 -8.24
CA TYR A 55 -3.70 3.41 -7.22
C TYR A 55 -4.60 4.64 -7.08
N LEU A 56 -4.02 5.84 -6.98
CA LEU A 56 -4.77 7.09 -6.87
C LEU A 56 -5.65 7.34 -8.11
N ASP A 57 -5.15 7.00 -9.30
CA ASP A 57 -5.91 7.08 -10.54
C ASP A 57 -7.01 6.03 -10.62
N SER A 58 -6.80 4.82 -10.06
CA SER A 58 -7.83 3.78 -9.98
C SER A 58 -9.06 4.18 -9.16
N LYS A 59 -8.95 5.20 -8.29
CA LYS A 59 -10.06 5.73 -7.47
C LYS A 59 -10.87 6.83 -8.15
N LYS A 60 -10.45 7.32 -9.32
CA LYS A 60 -11.09 8.47 -9.98
C LYS A 60 -12.35 8.09 -10.80
N PHE A 61 -12.78 6.84 -10.78
CA PHE A 61 -13.91 6.28 -11.51
C PHE A 61 -14.77 5.41 -10.59
#